data_AF-A0A7X9GBH0-F1
#
_entry.id   AF-A0A7X9GBH0-F1
#
_cell.length_a   1.000
_cell.length_b   1.000
_cell.length_c   1.000
_cell.angle_alpha   90.00
_cell.angle_beta   90.00
_cell.angle_gamma   90.00
#
_symmetry.space_group_name_H-M   'P 1'
#
loop_
_entity.id
_entity.type
_entity.pdbx_description
1 polymer ?
#
loop_
_entity_poly.entity_id
_entity_poly.type
_entity_poly.pdbx_seq_one_letter_code
_entity_poly.pdbx_strand_id
1 'polypeptide(L)'
;RSLSRTKLFILAVSNLEFYKDGKVAIAKVTKDMYSKTGAKPDETEGIVEFLRDTEGVEVACLLKELKNNDVKLSVRTKEYVDANKICSFFDGGGHLRASGASSTLSIEETEKILLKEINKYL
;
A
#
# COMPACT_ATOMS: atom_id res chain seq x y z
N ARG A 1 -0.59 -14.14 -16.05
CA ARG A 1 -1.14 -12.85 -15.56
C ARG A 1 -2.07 -12.31 -16.65
N SER A 2 -3.20 -11.71 -16.30
CA SER A 2 -4.12 -11.08 -17.27
C SER A 2 -3.52 -9.76 -17.81
N LEU A 3 -4.07 -9.27 -18.93
CA LEU A 3 -3.71 -7.96 -19.47
C LEU A 3 -4.10 -6.83 -18.51
N SER A 4 -5.28 -6.91 -17.88
CA SER A 4 -5.76 -5.94 -16.90
C SER A 4 -4.84 -5.86 -15.69
N ARG A 5 -4.45 -7.00 -15.10
CA ARG A 5 -3.50 -7.07 -13.98
C ARG A 5 -2.15 -6.44 -14.32
N THR A 6 -1.64 -6.71 -15.53
CA THR A 6 -0.35 -6.16 -15.98
C THR A 6 -0.42 -4.65 -16.14
N LYS A 7 -1.48 -4.13 -16.78
CA LYS A 7 -1.69 -2.68 -16.92
C LYS A 7 -1.85 -2.00 -15.56
N LEU A 8 -2.59 -2.60 -14.63
CA LEU A 8 -2.78 -2.06 -13.28
C LEU A 8 -1.46 -2.01 -12.51
N PHE A 9 -0.67 -3.08 -12.60
CA PHE A 9 0.66 -3.15 -11.99
C PHE A 9 1.56 -2.01 -12.50
N ILE A 10 1.60 -1.78 -13.82
CA ILE A 10 2.39 -0.70 -14.42
C ILE A 10 1.95 0.66 -13.86
N LEU A 11 0.65 0.94 -13.84
CA LEU A 11 0.14 2.21 -13.31
C LEU A 11 0.49 2.39 -11.83
N ALA A 12 0.36 1.33 -11.02
CA ALA A 12 0.64 1.38 -9.59
C ALA A 12 2.14 1.60 -9.30
N VAL A 13 3.03 0.90 -10.03
CA VAL A 13 4.48 1.11 -9.86
C VAL A 13 4.91 2.47 -10.40
N SER A 14 4.24 2.99 -11.43
CA SER A 14 4.56 4.32 -12.00
C SER A 14 4.20 5.48 -11.06
N ASN A 15 3.33 5.27 -10.08
CA ASN A 15 2.97 6.28 -9.06
C ASN A 15 3.62 6.02 -7.69
N LEU A 16 4.58 5.10 -7.64
CA LEU A 16 5.33 4.79 -6.44
C LEU A 16 6.08 6.02 -5.93
N GLU A 17 5.90 6.32 -4.65
CA GLU A 17 6.66 7.35 -3.93
C GLU A 17 7.55 6.70 -2.86
N PHE A 18 8.78 7.20 -2.75
CA PHE A 18 9.72 6.80 -1.71
C PHE A 18 9.85 7.88 -0.65
N TYR A 19 9.97 7.47 0.61
CA TYR A 19 10.18 8.36 1.74
C TYR A 19 11.28 7.81 2.65
N LYS A 20 11.78 8.68 3.54
CA LYS A 20 12.76 8.32 4.59
C LYS A 20 14.00 7.67 3.98
N ASP A 21 14.59 8.36 3.00
CA ASP A 21 15.80 7.93 2.30
C ASP A 21 15.67 6.53 1.66
N GLY A 22 14.48 6.24 1.11
CA GLY A 22 14.19 4.97 0.43
C GLY A 22 13.70 3.84 1.35
N LYS A 23 13.61 4.06 2.67
CA LYS A 23 13.14 3.04 3.61
C LYS A 23 11.63 2.77 3.52
N VAL A 24 10.85 3.72 3.01
CA VAL A 24 9.39 3.57 2.85
C VAL A 24 9.03 3.69 1.38
N ALA A 25 8.22 2.75 0.90
CA ALA A 25 7.71 2.71 -0.46
C ALA A 25 6.18 2.65 -0.44
N ILE A 26 5.51 3.63 -1.06
CA ILE A 26 4.04 3.71 -1.09
C ILE A 26 3.56 3.80 -2.54
N ALA A 27 2.70 2.86 -2.95
CA ALA A 27 1.95 2.97 -4.21
C ALA A 27 0.45 3.10 -3.94
N LYS A 28 -0.24 3.67 -4.92
CA LYS A 28 -1.68 3.95 -4.87
C LYS A 28 -2.39 3.24 -6.02
N VAL A 29 -3.58 2.71 -5.76
CA VAL A 29 -4.48 2.19 -6.78
C VAL A 29 -5.82 2.90 -6.66
N THR A 30 -6.06 3.84 -7.56
CA THR A 30 -7.29 4.65 -7.58
C THR A 30 -8.40 3.97 -8.36
N LYS A 31 -9.63 4.44 -8.18
CA LYS A 31 -10.80 4.03 -8.97
C LYS A 31 -10.60 4.27 -10.46
N ASP A 32 -9.96 5.38 -10.82
CA ASP A 32 -9.62 5.72 -12.20
C ASP A 32 -8.67 4.68 -12.81
N MET A 33 -7.68 4.21 -12.05
CA MET A 33 -6.77 3.15 -12.52
C MET A 33 -7.51 1.83 -12.77
N TYR A 34 -8.44 1.44 -11.89
CA TYR A 34 -9.30 0.27 -12.14
C TYR A 34 -10.14 0.46 -13.41
N SER A 35 -10.75 1.63 -13.60
CA SER A 35 -11.55 1.95 -14.78
C SER A 35 -10.72 1.90 -16.07
N LYS A 36 -9.53 2.50 -16.09
CA LYS A 36 -8.63 2.53 -17.25
C LYS A 36 -8.11 1.16 -17.67
N THR A 37 -7.95 0.26 -16.72
CA THR A 37 -7.32 -1.05 -16.95
C THR A 37 -8.32 -2.20 -17.07
N GLY A 38 -9.56 -2.00 -16.60
CA GLY A 38 -10.57 -3.05 -16.46
C GLY A 38 -10.23 -4.07 -15.36
N ALA A 39 -9.27 -3.76 -14.48
CA ALA A 39 -8.80 -4.68 -13.47
C ALA A 39 -9.76 -4.79 -12.28
N LYS A 40 -9.74 -5.96 -11.63
CA LYS A 40 -10.50 -6.21 -10.41
C LYS A 40 -9.64 -6.01 -9.15
N PRO A 41 -10.24 -5.77 -7.97
CA PRO A 41 -9.47 -5.53 -6.74
C PRO A 41 -8.50 -6.65 -6.33
N ASP A 42 -8.81 -7.90 -6.63
CA ASP A 42 -7.96 -9.07 -6.40
C ASP A 42 -6.71 -9.08 -7.30
N GLU A 43 -6.75 -8.38 -8.44
CA GLU A 43 -5.61 -8.26 -9.35
C GLU A 43 -4.51 -7.32 -8.84
N THR A 44 -4.68 -6.72 -7.65
CA THR A 44 -3.64 -5.94 -6.95
C THR A 44 -2.63 -6.79 -6.16
N GLU A 45 -2.89 -8.08 -6.04
CA GLU A 45 -2.01 -9.01 -5.33
C GLU A 45 -0.59 -9.02 -5.92
N GLY A 46 0.43 -9.03 -5.05
CA GLY A 46 1.83 -9.05 -5.42
C GLY A 46 2.46 -7.67 -5.66
N ILE A 47 1.67 -6.59 -5.75
CA ILE A 47 2.22 -5.24 -5.91
C ILE A 47 2.99 -4.83 -4.66
N VAL A 48 2.42 -4.99 -3.47
CA VAL A 48 3.06 -4.56 -2.22
C VAL A 48 4.30 -5.41 -1.90
N GLU A 49 4.28 -6.70 -2.25
CA GLU A 49 5.45 -7.57 -2.15
C GLU A 49 6.58 -7.10 -3.09
N PHE A 50 6.26 -6.77 -4.33
CA PHE A 50 7.23 -6.21 -5.29
C PHE A 50 7.89 -4.93 -4.75
N LEU A 51 7.11 -4.03 -4.13
CA LEU A 51 7.65 -2.83 -3.50
C LEU A 51 8.61 -3.14 -2.36
N ARG A 52 8.25 -4.06 -1.45
CA ARG A 52 9.09 -4.47 -0.31
C ARG A 52 10.42 -5.08 -0.76
N ASP A 53 10.39 -5.82 -1.86
CA ASP A 53 11.58 -6.50 -2.38
C ASP A 53 12.62 -5.52 -2.96
N THR A 54 12.25 -4.26 -3.20
CA THR A 54 13.17 -3.17 -3.54
C THR A 54 14.28 -3.04 -2.49
N GLU A 55 15.51 -2.81 -2.96
CA GLU A 55 16.67 -2.59 -2.09
C GLU A 55 16.45 -1.37 -1.18
N GLY A 56 16.84 -1.49 0.09
CA GLY A 56 16.69 -0.43 1.09
C GLY A 56 15.29 -0.24 1.69
N VAL A 57 14.23 -0.76 1.05
CA VAL A 57 12.86 -0.64 1.56
C VAL A 57 12.67 -1.52 2.79
N GLU A 58 12.30 -0.90 3.91
CA GLU A 58 11.91 -1.57 5.16
C GLU A 58 10.38 -1.69 5.28
N VAL A 59 9.63 -0.69 4.80
CA VAL A 59 8.16 -0.66 4.85
C VAL A 59 7.59 -0.39 3.47
N ALA A 60 6.78 -1.32 2.96
CA ALA A 60 6.04 -1.17 1.72
C ALA A 60 4.54 -1.09 1.99
N CYS A 61 3.89 -0.14 1.33
CA CYS A 61 2.46 0.09 1.46
C CYS A 61 1.77 0.16 0.11
N LEU A 62 0.58 -0.43 0.04
CA LEU A 62 -0.33 -0.26 -1.08
C LEU A 62 -1.66 0.27 -0.56
N LEU A 63 -2.03 1.47 -1.02
CA LEU A 63 -3.31 2.09 -0.73
C LEU A 63 -4.24 1.87 -1.92
N LYS A 64 -5.45 1.38 -1.66
CA LYS A 64 -6.43 1.05 -2.71
C LYS A 64 -7.75 1.70 -2.42
N GLU A 65 -8.25 2.51 -3.35
CA GLU A 65 -9.60 3.03 -3.26
C GLU A 65 -10.63 1.91 -3.50
N LEU A 66 -11.65 1.85 -2.64
CA LEU A 66 -12.80 0.98 -2.72
C LEU A 66 -14.01 1.74 -3.26
N LYS A 67 -15.04 1.02 -3.72
CA LYS A 67 -16.23 1.62 -4.35
C LYS A 67 -16.89 2.73 -3.52
N ASN A 68 -16.87 2.61 -2.19
CA ASN A 68 -17.45 3.55 -1.23
C ASN A 68 -16.54 4.74 -0.85
N ASN A 69 -15.42 4.96 -1.56
CA ASN A 69 -14.38 5.95 -1.23
C ASN A 69 -13.50 5.58 -0.02
N ASP A 70 -13.75 4.44 0.63
CA ASP A 70 -12.82 3.93 1.63
C ASP A 70 -11.50 3.51 0.97
N VAL A 71 -10.44 3.55 1.76
CA VAL A 71 -9.09 3.19 1.36
C VAL A 71 -8.68 1.93 2.10
N LYS A 72 -8.36 0.87 1.35
CA LYS A 72 -7.76 -0.34 1.92
C LYS A 72 -6.24 -0.20 1.92
N LEU A 73 -5.64 -0.42 3.08
CA LEU A 73 -4.21 -0.43 3.30
C LEU A 73 -3.69 -1.86 3.29
N SER A 74 -2.61 -2.12 2.58
CA SER A 74 -1.83 -3.34 2.69
C SER A 74 -0.40 -2.96 3.03
N VAL A 75 0.10 -3.44 4.17
CA VAL A 75 1.43 -3.13 4.69
C VAL A 75 2.27 -4.40 4.71
N ARG A 76 3.50 -4.27 4.23
CA ARG A 76 4.55 -5.29 4.31
C ARG A 76 5.80 -4.67 4.90
N THR A 77 6.48 -5.40 5.77
CA THR A 77 7.76 -4.96 6.33
C THR A 77 8.84 -6.02 6.10
N LYS A 78 10.10 -5.60 6.15
CA LYS A 78 11.25 -6.45 5.80
C LYS A 78 11.91 -7.04 7.05
N GLU A 79 12.45 -6.21 7.94
CA GLU A 79 13.36 -6.71 8.98
C GLU A 79 12.98 -6.35 10.41
N TYR A 80 12.63 -5.10 10.72
CA TYR A 80 12.52 -4.65 12.12
C TYR A 80 11.22 -3.89 12.44
N VAL A 81 10.55 -3.31 11.45
CA VAL A 81 9.27 -2.62 11.66
C VAL A 81 8.13 -3.63 11.75
N ASP A 82 7.25 -3.44 12.74
CA ASP A 82 6.07 -4.28 12.94
C ASP A 82 4.88 -3.75 12.12
N ALA A 83 4.50 -4.49 11.07
CA ALA A 83 3.36 -4.14 10.22
C ALA A 83 2.03 -4.13 10.99
N ASN A 84 1.88 -5.02 11.98
CA ASN A 84 0.67 -5.10 12.79
C ASN A 84 0.48 -3.83 13.62
N LYS A 85 1.54 -3.31 14.25
CA LYS A 85 1.47 -2.04 15.01
C LYS A 85 1.01 -0.87 14.14
N ILE A 86 1.55 -0.75 12.92
CA ILE A 86 1.13 0.28 11.98
C ILE A 86 -0.37 0.12 11.63
N CYS A 87 -0.82 -1.09 11.31
CA CYS A 87 -2.20 -1.33 10.92
C CYS A 87 -3.19 -1.22 12.09
N SER A 88 -2.79 -1.56 13.32
CA SER A 88 -3.64 -1.40 14.51
C SER A 88 -4.00 0.05 14.81
N PHE A 89 -3.16 1.01 14.39
CA PHE A 89 -3.52 2.44 14.47
C PHE A 89 -4.75 2.79 13.62
N PHE A 90 -5.00 2.03 12.55
CA PHE A 90 -6.15 2.17 11.65
C PHE A 90 -7.25 1.13 11.95
N ASP A 91 -7.35 0.67 13.20
CA ASP A 91 -8.29 -0.40 13.62
C ASP A 91 -8.18 -1.69 12.79
N GLY A 92 -7.01 -1.92 12.19
CA GLY A 92 -6.69 -3.11 11.41
C GLY A 92 -5.83 -4.11 12.17
N GLY A 93 -5.20 -5.00 11.43
CA GLY A 93 -4.27 -5.96 11.99
C GLY A 93 -3.76 -7.00 11.00
N GLY A 94 -3.04 -7.99 11.54
CA GLY A 94 -2.47 -9.09 10.77
C GLY A 94 -1.24 -9.68 11.43
N HIS A 95 -0.22 -9.97 10.64
CA HIS A 95 1.03 -10.55 11.10
C HIS A 95 2.14 -9.50 11.21
N LEU A 96 3.18 -9.83 11.98
CA LEU A 96 4.37 -8.98 12.20
C LEU A 96 4.94 -8.35 10.91
N ARG A 97 4.91 -9.09 9.79
CA ARG A 97 5.46 -8.66 8.48
C ARG A 97 4.42 -8.36 7.41
N ALA A 98 3.15 -8.56 7.72
CA ALA A 98 2.09 -8.57 6.72
C ALA A 98 0.74 -8.28 7.38
N SER A 99 0.30 -7.03 7.28
CA SER A 99 -0.94 -6.56 7.90
C SER A 99 -1.76 -5.70 6.95
N GLY A 100 -3.03 -5.51 7.28
CA GLY A 100 -3.93 -4.65 6.53
C GLY A 100 -4.88 -3.89 7.43
N ALA A 101 -5.40 -2.79 6.90
CA ALA A 101 -6.37 -1.95 7.57
C ALA A 101 -7.28 -1.26 6.53
N SER A 102 -8.28 -0.53 7.01
CA SER A 102 -9.14 0.30 6.17
C SER A 102 -9.23 1.71 6.76
N SER A 103 -9.39 2.72 5.92
CA SER A 103 -9.61 4.11 6.31
C SER A 103 -10.80 4.66 5.53
N THR A 104 -11.64 5.46 6.19
CA THR A 104 -12.78 6.17 5.56
C THR A 104 -12.40 7.55 5.03
N LEU A 105 -11.12 7.93 5.16
CA LEU A 105 -10.57 9.19 4.65
C LEU A 105 -10.19 9.08 3.18
N SER A 106 -9.88 10.21 2.55
CA SER A 106 -9.32 10.23 1.19
C SER A 106 -7.95 9.55 1.13
N ILE A 107 -7.57 9.03 -0.05
CA ILE A 107 -6.29 8.33 -0.21
C ILE A 107 -5.08 9.20 0.15
N GLU A 108 -5.16 10.51 -0.13
CA GLU A 108 -4.13 11.49 0.22
C GLU A 108 -4.06 11.75 1.74
N GLU A 109 -5.20 11.82 2.42
CA GLU A 109 -5.22 11.99 3.89
C GLU A 109 -4.76 10.71 4.59
N THR A 110 -5.22 9.55 4.14
CA THR A 110 -4.78 8.25 4.63
C THR A 110 -3.27 8.09 4.48
N GLU A 111 -2.70 8.45 3.33
CA GLU A 111 -1.25 8.42 3.11
C GLU A 111 -0.50 9.32 4.10
N LYS A 112 -0.95 10.57 4.28
CA LYS A 112 -0.29 11.51 5.22
C LYS A 112 -0.28 10.97 6.65
N ILE A 113 -1.40 10.39 7.09
CA ILE A 113 -1.50 9.80 8.44
C ILE A 113 -0.64 8.54 8.53
N LEU A 114 -0.68 7.69 7.51
CA LEU A 114 0.13 6.47 7.44
C LEU A 114 1.62 6.78 7.54
N LEU A 115 2.10 7.77 6.78
CA LEU A 115 3.50 8.18 6.82
C LEU A 115 3.93 8.69 8.20
N LYS A 116 3.05 9.44 8.88
CA LYS A 116 3.29 9.88 10.27
C LYS A 116 3.36 8.70 11.24
N GLU A 117 2.50 7.70 11.07
CA GLU A 117 2.49 6.51 11.92
C GLU A 117 3.73 5.64 11.70
N ILE A 118 4.10 5.38 10.44
CA ILE A 118 5.31 4.64 10.09
C ILE A 118 6.56 5.28 10.70
N ASN A 119 6.64 6.61 10.71
CA ASN A 119 7.78 7.35 11.27
C ASN A 119 8.01 7.13 12.77
N LYS A 120 7.03 6.57 13.50
CA LYS A 120 7.21 6.23 14.93
C LYS A 120 8.03 4.95 15.14
N TYR A 121 8.17 4.12 14.11
CA TYR A 121 8.78 2.79 14.20
C TYR A 121 10.05 2.65 13.35
N LEU A 122 10.38 3.63 12.52
CA LEU A 122 11.60 3.69 11.72
C LEU A 122 12.76 4.31 12.47
#